data_AF-A0A6G1RJF1-F1
#
_entry.id   AF-A0A6G1RJF1-F1
#
_cell.length_a   1.000
_cell.length_b   1.000
_cell.length_c   1.000
_cell.angle_alpha   90.00
_cell.angle_beta   90.00
_cell.angle_gamma   90.00
#
_symmetry.space_group_name_H-M   'P 1'
#
loop_
_entity.id
_entity.type
_entity.pdbx_description
1 polymer ?
#
loop_
_entity_poly.entity_id
_entity_poly.type
_entity_poly.pdbx_seq_one_letter_code
_entity_poly.pdbx_strand_id
1 'polypeptide(L)'
;YISRKLTRYLNWIGMPTRVFNVGQYRRDAVQTYKSFEFFRHDNEEAMQIRRQCALAALKDVRTYLSSEEGQVAVFDATNTTRERRALILQFAKENGYKVLFVESICDDPSIT
;
A
#
# COMPACT_ATOMS: atom_id res chain seq x y z
N TYR A 1 -7.38 1.97 -9.16
CA TYR A 1 -8.62 1.45 -9.78
C TYR A 1 -8.86 -0.02 -9.42
N ILE A 2 -7.93 -0.91 -9.75
CA ILE A 2 -8.00 -2.36 -9.47
C ILE A 2 -8.29 -2.63 -7.99
N SER A 3 -7.55 -2.00 -7.09
CA SER A 3 -7.67 -2.14 -5.63
C SER A 3 -9.11 -1.97 -5.13
N ARG A 4 -9.82 -0.92 -5.58
CA ARG A 4 -11.21 -0.66 -5.18
C ARG A 4 -12.20 -1.66 -5.77
N LYS A 5 -12.02 -2.06 -7.04
CA LYS A 5 -12.90 -3.04 -7.68
C LYS A 5 -12.76 -4.42 -7.05
N LEU A 6 -11.53 -4.86 -6.80
CA LEU A 6 -11.23 -6.11 -6.13
C LEU A 6 -11.85 -6.13 -4.72
N THR A 7 -11.60 -5.09 -3.92
CA THR A 7 -12.18 -4.98 -2.57
C THR A 7 -13.70 -5.01 -2.58
N ARG A 8 -14.35 -4.31 -3.51
CA ARG A 8 -15.82 -4.34 -3.62
C ARG A 8 -16.33 -5.75 -3.92
N TYR A 9 -15.69 -6.46 -4.84
CA TYR A 9 -16.07 -7.83 -5.20
C TYR A 9 -15.87 -8.80 -4.03
N LEU A 10 -14.73 -8.77 -3.35
CA LEU A 10 -14.44 -9.67 -2.24
C LEU A 10 -15.42 -9.46 -1.07
N ASN A 11 -15.74 -8.21 -0.75
CA ASN A 11 -16.78 -7.92 0.24
C ASN A 11 -18.16 -8.41 -0.21
N TRP A 12 -18.50 -8.29 -1.50
CA TRP A 12 -19.79 -8.75 -2.02
C TRP A 12 -19.99 -10.27 -1.87
N ILE A 13 -18.93 -11.06 -2.02
CA ILE A 13 -18.98 -12.52 -1.78
C ILE A 13 -18.78 -12.92 -0.32
N GLY A 14 -18.79 -11.97 0.62
CA GLY A 14 -18.74 -12.23 2.05
C GLY A 14 -17.34 -12.36 2.66
N MET A 15 -16.29 -11.87 1.99
CA MET A 15 -14.93 -11.81 2.56
C MET A 15 -14.59 -10.37 2.99
N PRO A 16 -14.54 -10.08 4.30
CA PRO A 16 -14.20 -8.75 4.83
C PRO A 16 -12.86 -8.27 4.27
N THR A 17 -12.92 -7.23 3.44
CA THR A 17 -11.76 -6.70 2.73
C THR A 17 -11.66 -5.19 2.88
N ARG A 18 -10.46 -4.66 3.16
CA ARG A 18 -10.20 -3.21 3.23
C ARG A 18 -8.99 -2.81 2.37
N VAL A 19 -9.07 -1.62 1.76
CA VAL A 19 -7.95 -1.01 1.02
C VAL A 19 -7.16 -0.09 1.96
N PHE A 20 -5.83 -0.22 1.95
CA PHE A 20 -4.87 0.64 2.62
C PHE A 20 -4.07 1.40 1.58
N ASN A 21 -4.52 2.62 1.23
CA ASN A 21 -3.87 3.44 0.20
C ASN A 21 -2.77 4.31 0.82
N VAL A 22 -1.50 3.94 0.61
CA VAL A 22 -0.35 4.66 1.18
C VAL A 22 -0.27 6.12 0.73
N GLY A 23 -0.84 6.43 -0.44
CA GLY A 23 -0.97 7.81 -0.92
C GLY A 23 -1.88 8.67 -0.03
N GLN A 24 -2.88 8.10 0.64
CA GLN A 24 -3.71 8.79 1.62
C GLN A 24 -2.92 9.09 2.89
N TYR A 25 -2.22 8.09 3.45
CA TYR A 25 -1.32 8.28 4.58
C TYR A 25 -0.29 9.39 4.33
N ARG A 26 0.23 9.49 3.10
CA ARG A 26 1.13 10.57 2.70
C ARG A 26 0.42 11.93 2.67
N ARG A 27 -0.78 12.03 2.11
CA ARG A 27 -1.54 13.30 2.08
C ARG A 27 -1.90 13.78 3.49
N ASP A 28 -2.17 12.86 4.40
CA ASP A 28 -2.50 13.19 5.78
C ASP A 28 -1.25 13.60 6.57
N ALA A 29 -0.10 12.96 6.33
CA ALA A 29 1.18 13.30 6.94
C ALA A 29 1.80 14.60 6.39
N VAL A 30 1.46 14.97 5.14
CA VAL A 30 2.13 16.06 4.42
C VAL A 30 1.09 16.98 3.76
N GLN A 31 0.73 18.05 4.44
CA GLN A 31 -0.28 19.01 3.96
C GLN A 31 0.21 19.89 2.79
N THR A 32 1.53 20.09 2.65
CA THR A 32 2.09 21.18 1.84
C THR A 32 2.88 20.75 0.59
N TYR A 33 3.36 19.51 0.52
CA TYR A 33 4.21 19.07 -0.61
C TYR A 33 3.37 18.60 -1.80
N LYS A 34 3.18 19.50 -2.77
CA LYS A 34 2.53 19.22 -4.07
C LYS A 34 3.51 19.04 -5.24
N SER A 35 4.81 19.25 -5.01
CA SER A 35 5.82 19.23 -6.08
C SER A 35 6.31 17.81 -6.41
N PHE A 36 6.67 17.58 -7.68
CA PHE A 36 7.31 16.35 -8.16
C PHE A 36 8.62 16.05 -7.42
N GLU A 37 9.27 17.08 -6.86
CA GLU A 37 10.51 16.98 -6.08
C GLU A 37 10.39 16.05 -4.86
N PHE A 38 9.19 15.92 -4.30
CA PHE A 38 8.93 14.99 -3.19
C PHE A 38 9.16 13.52 -3.59
N PHE A 39 9.02 13.19 -4.87
CA PHE A 39 9.12 11.80 -5.33
C PHE A 39 10.53 11.42 -5.77
N ARG A 40 11.46 12.39 -5.87
CA ARG A 40 12.83 12.13 -6.28
C ARG A 40 13.51 11.15 -5.33
N HIS A 41 14.42 10.34 -5.87
CA HIS A 41 15.14 9.33 -5.11
C HIS A 41 16.27 9.91 -4.26
N ASP A 42 16.80 11.07 -4.64
CA ASP A 42 17.83 11.82 -3.92
C ASP A 42 17.28 12.68 -2.78
N ASN A 43 15.95 12.77 -2.65
CA ASN A 43 15.31 13.46 -1.54
C ASN A 43 15.17 12.51 -0.34
N GLU A 44 16.21 12.47 0.50
CA GLU A 44 16.27 11.61 1.69
C GLU A 44 15.12 11.85 2.67
N GLU A 45 14.74 13.12 2.91
CA GLU A 45 13.62 13.47 3.79
C GLU A 45 12.30 12.90 3.26
N ALA A 46 12.01 13.09 1.97
CA ALA A 46 10.80 12.57 1.37
C ALA A 46 10.81 11.04 1.26
N MET A 47 11.98 10.42 1.10
CA MET A 47 12.13 8.97 1.21
C MET A 47 11.78 8.46 2.61
N GLN A 48 12.25 9.14 3.66
CA GLN A 48 11.92 8.81 5.05
C GLN A 48 10.42 8.96 5.33
N ILE A 49 9.81 10.07 4.91
CA ILE A 49 8.36 10.27 5.05
C ILE A 49 7.58 9.17 4.32
N ARG A 50 7.92 8.86 3.07
CA ARG A 50 7.26 7.78 2.30
C ARG A 50 7.44 6.42 2.97
N ARG A 51 8.58 6.17 3.61
CA ARG A 51 8.82 4.95 4.40
C ARG A 51 7.93 4.90 5.64
N GLN A 52 7.84 6.00 6.38
CA GLN A 52 6.97 6.11 7.56
C GLN A 52 5.49 5.92 7.21
N CYS A 53 5.00 6.52 6.11
CA CYS A 53 3.63 6.31 5.65
C CYS A 53 3.33 4.83 5.33
N ALA A 54 4.28 4.14 4.71
CA ALA A 54 4.13 2.71 4.42
C ALA A 54 4.10 1.87 5.72
N LEU A 55 4.93 2.19 6.70
CA LEU A 55 4.94 1.52 8.01
C LEU A 55 3.65 1.79 8.80
N ALA A 56 3.13 3.01 8.78
CA ALA A 56 1.85 3.36 9.39
C ALA A 56 0.71 2.55 8.76
N ALA A 57 0.67 2.47 7.43
CA ALA A 57 -0.31 1.65 6.73
C ALA A 57 -0.19 0.16 7.08
N LEU A 58 1.03 -0.39 7.20
CA LEU A 58 1.23 -1.79 7.61
C LEU A 58 0.79 -2.04 9.05
N LYS A 59 0.96 -1.07 9.95
CA LYS A 59 0.44 -1.17 11.32
C LYS A 59 -1.09 -1.29 11.30
N ASP A 60 -1.78 -0.50 10.50
CA ASP A 60 -3.24 -0.57 10.38
C ASP A 60 -3.69 -1.85 9.68
N VAL A 61 -2.93 -2.37 8.71
CA VAL A 61 -3.16 -3.70 8.13
C VAL A 61 -3.13 -4.77 9.22
N ARG A 62 -2.14 -4.72 10.12
CA ARG A 62 -2.05 -5.68 11.23
C ARG A 62 -3.28 -5.59 12.13
N THR A 63 -3.66 -4.40 12.56
CA THR A 63 -4.85 -4.19 13.40
C THR A 63 -6.10 -4.75 12.72
N TYR A 64 -6.29 -4.46 11.44
CA TYR A 64 -7.45 -4.93 10.70
C TYR A 64 -7.53 -6.45 10.60
N LEU A 65 -6.42 -7.10 10.24
CA LEU A 65 -6.38 -8.56 10.06
C LEU A 65 -6.35 -9.35 11.37
N SER A 66 -5.79 -8.77 12.45
CA SER A 66 -5.65 -9.46 13.75
C SER A 66 -6.76 -9.14 14.74
N SER A 67 -7.43 -7.99 14.61
CA SER A 67 -8.29 -7.45 15.68
C SER A 67 -9.66 -6.95 15.21
N GLU A 68 -9.88 -6.75 13.90
CA GLU A 68 -11.15 -6.23 13.36
C GLU A 68 -11.85 -7.22 12.41
N GLU A 69 -11.63 -8.53 12.60
CA GLU A 69 -12.22 -9.62 11.79
C GLU A 69 -11.93 -9.52 10.27
N GLY A 70 -10.94 -8.72 9.87
CA GLY A 70 -10.52 -8.56 8.49
C GLY A 70 -9.89 -9.83 7.94
N GLN A 71 -10.28 -10.24 6.72
CA GLN A 71 -9.72 -11.42 6.06
C GLN A 71 -8.71 -11.05 4.96
N VAL A 72 -8.93 -9.94 4.26
CA VAL A 72 -8.08 -9.51 3.16
C VAL A 72 -7.73 -8.02 3.29
N ALA A 73 -6.43 -7.70 3.28
CA ALA A 73 -5.94 -6.34 3.23
C ALA A 73 -5.32 -6.04 1.86
N VAL A 74 -5.87 -5.05 1.15
CA VAL A 74 -5.32 -4.59 -0.13
C VAL A 74 -4.37 -3.42 0.13
N PHE A 75 -3.07 -3.68 0.07
CA PHE A 75 -2.03 -2.67 0.29
C PHE A 75 -1.71 -1.90 -1.00
N ASP A 76 -2.32 -0.74 -1.18
CA ASP A 76 -2.35 0.03 -2.43
C ASP A 76 -1.23 1.10 -2.43
N ALA A 77 -0.10 0.74 -3.05
CA ALA A 77 1.08 1.58 -3.24
C ALA A 77 1.89 1.12 -4.46
N THR A 78 2.85 1.93 -4.91
CA THR A 78 3.68 1.59 -6.09
C THR A 78 4.53 0.34 -5.88
N ASN A 79 5.15 0.16 -4.71
CA ASN A 79 5.92 -1.02 -4.32
C ASN A 79 6.93 -1.52 -5.39
N THR A 80 7.50 -0.59 -6.15
CA THR A 80 8.32 -0.88 -7.34
C THR A 80 9.70 -1.45 -7.00
N THR A 81 10.25 -1.16 -5.82
CA THR A 81 11.58 -1.64 -5.41
C THR A 81 11.53 -2.99 -4.72
N ARG A 82 12.61 -3.79 -4.91
CA ARG A 82 12.78 -5.08 -4.22
C ARG A 82 12.84 -4.90 -2.70
N GLU A 83 13.51 -3.86 -2.21
CA GLU A 83 13.59 -3.53 -0.79
C GLU A 83 12.20 -3.32 -0.18
N ARG A 84 11.32 -2.56 -0.85
CA ARG A 84 9.95 -2.34 -0.37
C ARG A 84 9.14 -3.64 -0.32
N ARG A 85 9.29 -4.51 -1.32
CA ARG A 85 8.60 -5.82 -1.34
C ARG A 85 9.15 -6.77 -0.28
N ALA A 86 10.45 -6.76 -0.03
CA ALA A 86 11.07 -7.55 1.05
C ALA A 86 10.54 -7.16 2.42
N LEU A 87 10.36 -5.85 2.68
CA LEU A 87 9.75 -5.34 3.91
C LEU A 87 8.32 -5.87 4.09
N ILE A 88 7.49 -5.85 3.03
CA ILE A 88 6.11 -6.36 3.08
C ILE A 88 6.10 -7.88 3.34
N LEU A 89 6.97 -8.63 2.67
CA LEU A 89 7.09 -10.08 2.86
C LEU A 89 7.55 -10.43 4.29
N GLN A 90 8.50 -9.68 4.83
CA GLN A 90 8.95 -9.86 6.21
C GLN A 90 7.81 -9.58 7.21
N PHE A 91 7.12 -8.44 7.06
CA PHE A 91 5.95 -8.11 7.87
C PHE A 91 4.89 -9.21 7.82
N ALA A 92 4.57 -9.71 6.63
CA ALA A 92 3.57 -10.77 6.47
C ALA A 92 4.02 -12.08 7.14
N LYS A 93 5.29 -12.46 6.97
CA LYS A 93 5.87 -13.66 7.59
C LYS A 93 5.81 -13.59 9.11
N GLU A 94 6.19 -12.47 9.71
CA GLU A 94 6.18 -12.24 11.16
C GLU A 94 4.77 -12.31 11.77
N ASN A 95 3.73 -12.02 10.98
CA ASN A 95 2.33 -12.04 11.42
C ASN A 95 1.54 -13.25 10.89
N GLY A 96 2.20 -14.20 10.20
CA GLY A 96 1.53 -15.39 9.66
C GLY A 96 0.56 -15.12 8.49
N TYR A 97 0.70 -13.98 7.80
CA TYR A 97 -0.15 -13.62 6.67
C TYR A 97 0.35 -14.20 5.35
N LYS A 98 -0.60 -14.57 4.48
CA LYS A 98 -0.30 -14.90 3.08
C LYS A 98 -0.18 -13.63 2.25
N VAL A 99 0.70 -13.63 1.24
CA VAL A 99 0.92 -12.48 0.34
C VAL A 99 0.65 -12.88 -1.10
N LEU A 100 -0.11 -12.04 -1.81
CA LEU A 100 -0.30 -12.10 -3.26
C LEU A 100 0.04 -10.73 -3.84
N PHE A 101 0.99 -10.67 -4.77
CA PHE A 101 1.29 -9.45 -5.50
C PHE A 101 0.42 -9.37 -6.76
N VAL A 102 -0.13 -8.19 -7.03
CA VAL A 102 -0.81 -7.85 -8.27
C VAL A 102 -0.07 -6.67 -8.89
N GLU A 103 0.71 -6.95 -9.94
CA GLU A 103 1.46 -5.93 -10.69
C GLU A 103 0.70 -5.55 -11.96
N SER A 104 0.53 -4.25 -12.20
CA SER A 104 -0.12 -3.72 -13.39
C SER A 104 0.95 -3.05 -14.25
N ILE A 105 1.28 -3.68 -15.38
CA ILE A 105 2.24 -3.17 -16.36
C ILE A 105 1.46 -2.61 -17.54
N CYS A 106 1.78 -1.39 -17.96
CA CYS A 106 1.16 -0.72 -19.11
C CYS A 106 2.25 0.03 -19.87
N ASP A 107 2.54 -0.41 -21.09
CA ASP A 107 3.56 0.19 -21.96
C ASP A 107 2.94 1.05 -23.08
N ASP A 108 1.62 1.26 -23.05
CA ASP A 108 0.89 2.04 -24.03
C ASP A 108 0.99 3.56 -23.72
N PRO A 109 1.60 4.37 -24.60
CA PRO A 109 1.73 5.81 -24.40
C PRO A 109 0.41 6.57 -24.43
N SER A 110 -0.66 5.99 -24.98
CA SER A 110 -1.99 6.62 -24.99
C SER A 110 -2.71 6.51 -23.64
N ILE A 111 -2.22 5.64 -22.75
CA ILE A 111 -2.78 5.36 -21.42
C ILE A 111 -1.93 6.00 -20.31
N THR A 112 -0.65 6.29 -20.57
CA THR A 112 0.37 6.72 -19.59
C THR A 112 0.59 8.22 -19.61
#